data_AF-A0A9K3D108-F1
#
_entry.id   AF-A0A9K3D108-F1
#
_cell.length_a   1.000
_cell.length_b   1.000
_cell.length_c   1.000
_cell.angle_alpha   90.00
_cell.angle_beta   90.00
_cell.angle_gamma   90.00
#
_symmetry.space_group_name_H-M   'P 1'
#
loop_
_entity.id
_entity.type
_entity.pdbx_description
1 polymer ?
#
loop_
_entity_poly.entity_id
_entity_poly.type
_entity_poly.pdbx_seq_one_letter_code
_entity_poly.pdbx_strand_id
1 'polypeptide(L)'
;MASKLNAAEAEGALGAYHTRDDMQRRIDEMHRFLSASVVSAAATRQAQVDAALGGKADIATVNAGLQDTHDALSALSETLATKADAASTAQALGDRATVSNVNEALATKVPRKSVARSLRDRADLTAFEQSVLGCATLAEVNTSLGGKVDVDLLNAALERRPSQTQVSVQADQRTAHAVATVTSRCARVADDLSHVERVALTNAALTKWAGDMNDLVRTKDQAMASGLSAAGRALETRLNTCAQSMAERVMASGDTLSHRADSASQAEAALREAVAQALDDGVGAVDREIPGVDTQLDALRHDLHTLSSDLAETEALAQAMDRVRSSLDVCVQDAEEYGKDIATRETQRVEETQDDLGRGQGQLRLRLDALLTRVQSVSTGLMGKANAAQIERIRTRSADLASVCDMCALFDAKPNVADVNDALEGIAQDIATKAEAGAVRELLDTQESINHALSAESTVARWVWTDGRMRANKAVVWSGEMANACPDLLVWAQGKSTITVTQGGLYEVSFGFFGGTKPTLQLHVDGEPMLSAVPSADRVVKHPPRRSGGGVCGHGTSDVVALQPGSKVSVLVTQGLPKN
;
A
#
# COMPACT_ATOMS: atom_id res chain seq x y z
N MET A 1 47.35 42.39 46.91
CA MET A 1 47.74 43.03 45.63
C MET A 1 47.45 42.00 44.54
N ALA A 2 46.51 42.12 43.62
CA ALA A 2 45.76 43.26 43.14
C ALA A 2 44.30 42.85 42.91
N SER A 3 43.38 43.45 43.67
CA SER A 3 42.04 43.76 43.17
C SER A 3 42.15 45.13 42.50
N LYS A 4 41.65 45.22 41.26
CA LYS A 4 41.25 46.42 40.51
C LYS A 4 41.16 46.02 39.03
N LEU A 5 40.22 45.13 38.72
CA LEU A 5 39.61 45.17 37.39
C LEU A 5 38.68 46.38 37.43
N ASN A 6 39.05 47.41 36.68
CA ASN A 6 38.36 48.68 36.61
C ASN A 6 36.94 48.45 36.09
N ALA A 7 35.93 48.89 36.86
CA ALA A 7 34.54 48.95 36.40
C ALA A 7 34.39 49.72 35.06
N ALA A 8 35.33 50.62 34.74
CA ALA A 8 35.38 51.34 33.48
C ALA A 8 35.69 50.45 32.24
N GLU A 9 36.37 49.31 32.39
CA GLU A 9 36.61 48.38 31.27
C GLU A 9 35.41 47.43 31.04
N ALA A 10 34.62 47.15 32.08
CA ALA A 10 33.38 46.39 31.96
C ALA A 10 32.26 47.24 31.31
N GLU A 11 32.19 48.54 31.59
CA GLU A 11 31.25 49.46 30.92
C GLU A 11 31.63 49.73 29.45
N GLY A 12 32.93 49.70 29.10
CA GLY A 12 33.38 49.81 27.71
C GLY A 12 33.01 48.60 26.83
N ALA A 13 32.95 47.40 27.40
CA ALA A 13 32.57 46.18 26.68
C ALA A 13 31.04 46.03 26.53
N LEU A 14 30.25 46.59 27.46
CA LEU A 14 28.79 46.64 27.38
C LEU A 14 28.27 47.82 26.53
N GLY A 15 29.05 48.89 26.37
CA GLY A 15 28.73 50.02 25.48
C GLY A 15 28.90 49.76 23.99
N ALA A 16 29.51 48.62 23.60
CA ALA A 16 29.69 48.22 22.21
C ALA A 16 28.53 47.38 21.64
N TYR A 17 27.57 47.01 22.50
CA TYR A 17 26.32 46.41 22.08
C TYR A 17 25.19 47.36 22.48
N HIS A 18 24.26 47.60 21.56
CA HIS A 18 22.97 48.28 21.76
C HIS A 18 22.91 49.73 21.25
N THR A 19 23.07 49.87 19.94
CA THR A 19 22.04 50.63 19.24
C THR A 19 20.99 49.64 18.73
N ARG A 20 19.73 50.01 18.86
CA ARG A 20 18.58 49.26 18.31
C ARG A 20 18.80 48.94 16.82
N ASP A 21 19.51 49.82 16.12
CA ASP A 21 19.86 49.69 14.70
C ASP A 21 20.78 48.50 14.42
N ASP A 22 21.72 48.18 15.30
CA ASP A 22 22.61 47.02 15.11
C ASP A 22 21.90 45.69 15.34
N MET A 23 20.97 45.64 16.30
CA MET A 23 20.09 44.47 16.45
C MET A 23 19.17 44.33 15.25
N GLN A 24 18.59 45.43 14.76
CA GLN A 24 17.73 45.42 13.59
C GLN A 24 18.50 44.96 12.35
N ARG A 25 19.75 45.39 12.18
CA ARG A 25 20.62 44.96 11.08
C ARG A 25 20.92 43.47 11.12
N ARG A 26 21.20 42.90 12.31
CA ARG A 26 21.38 41.44 12.47
C ARG A 26 20.09 40.67 12.22
N ILE A 27 18.95 41.20 12.64
CA ILE A 27 17.63 40.61 12.35
C ILE A 27 17.39 40.60 10.84
N ASP A 28 17.69 41.70 10.13
CA ASP A 28 17.51 41.80 8.69
C ASP A 28 18.49 40.89 7.92
N GLU A 29 19.74 40.76 8.39
CA GLU A 29 20.72 39.81 7.84
C GLU A 29 20.29 38.36 8.04
N MET A 30 19.79 38.03 9.24
CA MET A 30 19.26 36.70 9.54
C MET A 30 18.01 36.41 8.69
N HIS A 31 17.12 37.40 8.51
CA HIS A 31 15.97 37.27 7.62
C HIS A 31 16.38 37.07 6.16
N ARG A 32 17.38 37.80 5.67
CA ARG A 32 17.93 37.59 4.31
C ARG A 32 18.52 36.20 4.15
N PHE A 33 19.29 35.74 5.13
CA PHE A 33 19.92 34.43 5.10
C PHE A 33 18.87 33.31 5.08
N LEU A 34 17.87 33.38 5.97
CA LEU A 34 16.76 32.43 6.02
C LEU A 34 15.94 32.46 4.72
N SER A 35 15.64 33.65 4.18
CA SER A 35 14.89 33.77 2.93
C SER A 35 15.66 33.17 1.74
N ALA A 36 16.98 33.41 1.65
CA ALA A 36 17.82 32.84 0.61
C ALA A 36 17.92 31.31 0.73
N SER A 37 18.05 30.80 1.95
CA SER A 37 18.08 29.35 2.22
C SER A 37 16.78 28.66 1.81
N VAL A 38 15.62 29.25 2.15
CA VAL A 38 14.30 28.73 1.78
C VAL A 38 14.10 28.72 0.26
N VAL A 39 14.49 29.80 -0.43
CA VAL A 39 14.39 29.88 -1.90
C VAL A 39 15.29 28.84 -2.59
N SER A 40 16.51 28.65 -2.10
CA SER A 40 17.43 27.62 -2.61
C SER A 40 16.89 26.20 -2.41
N ALA A 41 16.33 25.91 -1.23
CA ALA A 41 15.72 24.62 -0.94
C ALA A 41 14.47 24.37 -1.80
N ALA A 42 13.66 25.40 -2.05
CA ALA A 42 12.49 25.32 -2.93
C ALA A 42 12.90 25.06 -4.39
N ALA A 43 13.92 25.76 -4.90
CA ALA A 43 14.43 25.53 -6.26
C ALA A 43 15.00 24.11 -6.43
N THR A 44 15.70 23.60 -5.41
CA THR A 44 16.23 22.23 -5.41
C THR A 44 15.11 21.19 -5.43
N ARG A 45 14.06 21.38 -4.60
CA ARG A 45 12.87 20.50 -4.63
C ARG A 45 12.13 20.56 -5.96
N GLN A 46 11.98 21.75 -6.54
CA GLN A 46 11.33 21.90 -7.85
C GLN A 46 12.10 21.12 -8.93
N ALA A 47 13.43 21.24 -8.97
CA ALA A 47 14.25 20.48 -9.91
C ALA A 47 14.15 18.96 -9.71
N GLN A 48 14.03 18.49 -8.47
CA GLN A 48 13.79 17.07 -8.16
C GLN A 48 12.41 16.60 -8.63
N VAL A 49 11.38 17.43 -8.46
CA VAL A 49 10.02 17.16 -8.95
C VAL A 49 9.98 17.11 -10.47
N ASP A 50 10.63 18.06 -11.15
CA ASP A 50 10.70 18.11 -12.60
C ASP A 50 11.46 16.91 -13.17
N ALA A 51 12.57 16.51 -12.53
CA ALA A 51 13.31 15.29 -12.91
C ALA A 51 12.48 14.00 -12.68
N ALA A 52 11.74 13.93 -11.57
CA ALA A 52 10.86 12.80 -11.28
C ALA A 52 9.68 12.71 -12.25
N LEU A 53 9.12 13.86 -12.67
CA LEU A 53 8.06 13.91 -13.68
C LEU A 53 8.56 13.56 -15.08
N GLY A 54 9.78 13.97 -15.44
CA GLY A 54 10.43 13.56 -16.70
C GLY A 54 10.81 12.07 -16.74
N GLY A 55 10.99 11.42 -15.59
CA GLY A 55 11.27 9.99 -15.47
C GLY A 55 10.04 9.08 -15.45
N LYS A 56 8.83 9.63 -15.24
CA LYS A 56 7.59 8.86 -15.42
C LYS A 56 7.39 8.60 -16.91
N ALA A 57 7.15 7.33 -17.25
CA ALA A 57 7.03 6.87 -18.63
C ALA A 57 6.19 7.85 -19.46
N ASP A 58 6.77 8.35 -20.55
CA ASP A 58 6.11 9.25 -21.47
C ASP A 58 4.76 8.64 -21.86
N ILE A 59 3.69 9.44 -21.77
CA ILE A 59 2.33 9.05 -22.16
C ILE A 59 2.35 8.49 -23.58
N ALA A 60 3.25 8.97 -24.45
CA ALA A 60 3.45 8.40 -25.78
C ALA A 60 3.93 6.94 -25.75
N THR A 61 4.81 6.57 -24.83
CA THR A 61 5.30 5.18 -24.67
C THR A 61 4.19 4.27 -24.14
N VAL A 62 3.41 4.75 -23.17
CA VAL A 62 2.26 4.00 -22.63
C VAL A 62 1.18 3.82 -23.71
N ASN A 63 0.89 4.86 -24.49
CA ASN A 63 -0.06 4.79 -25.59
C ASN A 63 0.42 3.87 -26.72
N ALA A 64 1.71 3.86 -27.04
CA ALA A 64 2.29 2.92 -28.01
C ALA A 64 2.12 1.47 -27.54
N GLY A 65 2.43 1.18 -26.26
CA GLY A 65 2.21 -0.16 -25.70
C GLY A 65 0.73 -0.57 -25.66
N LEU A 66 -0.17 0.36 -25.36
CA LEU A 66 -1.62 0.11 -25.43
C LEU A 66 -2.09 -0.14 -26.86
N GLN A 67 -1.53 0.56 -27.85
CA GLN A 67 -1.85 0.30 -29.26
C GLN A 67 -1.34 -1.07 -29.71
N ASP A 68 -0.11 -1.46 -29.34
CA ASP A 68 0.45 -2.78 -29.66
C ASP A 68 -0.39 -3.92 -29.06
N THR A 69 -0.88 -3.75 -27.83
CA THR A 69 -1.77 -4.73 -27.18
C THR A 69 -3.15 -4.77 -27.85
N HIS A 70 -3.69 -3.63 -28.27
CA HIS A 70 -4.94 -3.57 -29.03
C HIS A 70 -4.82 -4.30 -30.39
N ASP A 71 -3.73 -4.06 -31.12
CA ASP A 71 -3.48 -4.70 -32.42
C ASP A 71 -3.30 -6.22 -32.26
N ALA A 72 -2.60 -6.67 -31.21
CA ALA A 72 -2.47 -8.09 -30.88
C ALA A 72 -3.80 -8.75 -30.54
N LEU A 73 -4.68 -8.07 -29.79
CA LEU A 73 -6.02 -8.56 -29.47
C LEU A 73 -6.93 -8.63 -30.70
N SER A 74 -6.86 -7.64 -31.59
CA SER A 74 -7.59 -7.66 -32.87
C SER A 74 -7.16 -8.84 -33.75
N ALA A 75 -5.85 -9.08 -33.88
CA ALA A 75 -5.32 -10.23 -34.62
C ALA A 75 -5.76 -11.59 -34.02
N LEU A 76 -5.82 -11.68 -32.68
CA LEU A 76 -6.33 -12.87 -31.99
C LEU A 76 -7.83 -13.07 -32.26
N SER A 77 -8.62 -11.99 -32.24
CA SER A 77 -10.05 -12.02 -32.53
C SER A 77 -10.32 -12.52 -33.96
N GLU A 78 -9.56 -12.04 -34.94
CA GLU A 78 -9.67 -12.47 -36.34
C GLU A 78 -9.27 -13.95 -36.50
N THR A 79 -8.23 -14.40 -35.79
CA THR A 79 -7.82 -15.81 -35.75
C THR A 79 -8.89 -16.71 -35.10
N LEU A 80 -9.56 -16.21 -34.06
CA LEU A 80 -10.66 -16.93 -33.42
C LEU A 80 -11.90 -16.95 -34.30
N ALA A 81 -12.23 -15.87 -34.99
CA ALA A 81 -13.35 -15.81 -35.93
C ALA A 81 -13.15 -16.80 -37.09
N THR A 82 -11.93 -16.89 -37.65
CA THR A 82 -11.59 -17.84 -38.71
C THR A 82 -11.59 -19.30 -38.23
N LYS A 83 -11.25 -19.57 -36.96
CA LYS A 83 -11.38 -20.91 -36.35
C LYS A 83 -12.79 -21.26 -35.90
N ALA A 84 -13.58 -20.26 -35.54
CA ALA A 84 -14.96 -20.40 -35.10
C ALA A 84 -15.95 -20.43 -36.27
N ASP A 85 -15.50 -20.20 -37.50
CA ASP A 85 -16.28 -20.45 -38.70
C ASP A 85 -16.64 -21.93 -38.80
N ALA A 86 -17.77 -22.27 -38.19
CA ALA A 86 -18.34 -23.60 -38.14
C ALA A 86 -18.59 -24.15 -39.56
N ALA A 87 -18.68 -23.32 -40.59
CA ALA A 87 -18.79 -23.76 -41.98
C ALA A 87 -17.48 -24.38 -42.48
N SER A 88 -16.33 -23.78 -42.20
CA SER A 88 -15.00 -24.32 -42.51
C SER A 88 -14.76 -25.64 -41.78
N THR A 89 -15.11 -25.72 -40.49
CA THR A 89 -14.96 -26.94 -39.68
C THR A 89 -15.95 -28.03 -40.10
N ALA A 90 -17.19 -27.67 -40.48
CA ALA A 90 -18.19 -28.60 -40.99
C ALA A 90 -17.83 -29.10 -42.40
N GLN A 91 -17.22 -28.27 -43.25
CA GLN A 91 -16.71 -28.67 -44.56
C GLN A 91 -15.52 -29.62 -44.42
N ALA A 92 -14.55 -29.33 -43.55
CA ALA A 92 -13.42 -30.21 -43.27
C ALA A 92 -13.84 -31.55 -42.61
N LEU A 93 -14.93 -31.57 -41.84
CA LEU A 93 -15.53 -32.79 -41.30
C LEU A 93 -16.38 -33.54 -42.33
N GLY A 94 -17.02 -32.84 -43.27
CA GLY A 94 -17.75 -33.42 -44.40
C GLY A 94 -16.84 -34.09 -45.43
N ASP A 95 -15.65 -33.53 -45.64
CA ASP A 95 -14.64 -34.05 -46.56
C ASP A 95 -13.86 -35.26 -45.99
N ARG A 96 -13.94 -35.51 -44.68
CA ARG A 96 -13.45 -36.75 -44.07
C ARG A 96 -14.45 -37.88 -44.33
N ALA A 97 -14.11 -38.70 -45.32
CA ALA A 97 -14.78 -39.95 -45.72
C ALA A 97 -15.85 -40.45 -44.73
N THR A 98 -17.11 -40.15 -45.03
CA THR A 98 -18.23 -40.63 -44.22
C THR A 98 -18.25 -42.17 -44.21
N VAL A 99 -18.77 -42.74 -43.12
CA VAL A 99 -19.00 -44.19 -42.99
C VAL A 99 -19.86 -44.73 -44.16
N SER A 100 -20.67 -43.88 -44.79
CA SER A 100 -21.38 -44.20 -46.03
C SER A 100 -20.44 -44.48 -47.20
N ASN A 101 -19.44 -43.63 -47.44
CA ASN A 101 -18.46 -43.82 -48.53
C ASN A 101 -17.60 -45.07 -48.29
N VAL A 102 -17.26 -45.36 -47.02
CA VAL A 102 -16.54 -46.59 -46.63
C VAL A 102 -17.43 -47.83 -46.80
N ASN A 103 -18.72 -47.74 -46.44
CA ASN A 103 -19.68 -48.83 -46.61
C ASN A 103 -20.07 -49.07 -48.08
N GLU A 104 -20.10 -48.05 -48.92
CA GLU A 104 -20.36 -48.17 -50.36
C GLU A 104 -19.15 -48.78 -51.10
N ALA A 105 -17.93 -48.42 -50.69
CA ALA A 105 -16.69 -49.07 -51.14
C ALA A 105 -16.55 -50.53 -50.62
N LEU A 106 -17.14 -50.85 -49.47
CA LEU A 106 -17.21 -52.23 -48.95
C LEU A 106 -18.35 -53.04 -49.58
N ALA A 107 -19.49 -52.41 -49.91
CA ALA A 107 -20.63 -53.06 -50.57
C ALA A 107 -20.35 -53.40 -52.05
N THR A 108 -19.43 -52.68 -52.68
CA THR A 108 -18.91 -52.99 -54.03
C THR A 108 -17.87 -54.13 -54.04
N LYS A 109 -17.47 -54.66 -52.87
CA LYS A 109 -16.75 -55.94 -52.80
C LYS A 109 -17.70 -57.10 -53.07
N VAL A 110 -17.75 -57.48 -54.34
CA VAL A 110 -18.37 -58.66 -54.96
C VAL A 110 -18.83 -59.74 -53.94
N PRO A 111 -20.14 -60.01 -53.79
CA PRO A 111 -20.61 -61.08 -52.94
C PRO A 111 -20.14 -62.43 -53.48
N ARG A 112 -19.66 -63.34 -52.61
CA ARG A 112 -19.19 -64.70 -52.97
C ARG A 112 -20.16 -65.51 -53.85
N LYS A 113 -21.46 -65.19 -53.82
CA LYS A 113 -22.49 -65.78 -54.70
C LYS A 113 -22.39 -65.32 -56.18
N SER A 114 -21.91 -64.10 -56.43
CA SER A 114 -21.65 -63.58 -57.78
C SER A 114 -20.42 -64.25 -58.42
N VAL A 115 -19.39 -64.56 -57.62
CA VAL A 115 -18.22 -65.33 -58.08
C VAL A 115 -18.60 -66.80 -58.38
N ALA A 116 -19.44 -67.42 -57.53
CA ALA A 116 -19.93 -68.78 -57.77
C ALA A 116 -20.87 -68.88 -58.99
N ARG A 117 -21.66 -67.83 -59.28
CA ARG A 117 -22.48 -67.75 -60.50
C ARG A 117 -21.62 -67.49 -61.74
N SER A 118 -20.65 -66.58 -61.69
CA SER A 118 -19.72 -66.30 -62.80
C SER A 118 -18.80 -67.48 -63.14
N LEU A 119 -18.47 -68.34 -62.16
CA LEU A 119 -17.75 -69.59 -62.41
C LEU A 119 -18.65 -70.71 -62.96
N ARG A 120 -19.97 -70.66 -62.68
CA ARG A 120 -20.95 -71.59 -63.25
C ARG A 120 -21.36 -71.19 -64.67
N ASP A 121 -21.48 -69.90 -64.96
CA ASP A 121 -21.77 -69.36 -66.29
C ASP A 121 -20.55 -69.46 -67.23
N ARG A 122 -19.32 -69.50 -66.69
CA ARG A 122 -18.08 -69.81 -67.46
C ARG A 122 -17.90 -71.29 -67.80
N ALA A 123 -18.72 -72.20 -67.26
CA ALA A 123 -18.69 -73.61 -67.62
C ALA A 123 -19.52 -73.94 -68.86
N ASP A 124 -20.27 -72.97 -69.41
CA ASP A 124 -21.00 -73.12 -70.67
C ASP A 124 -20.14 -72.57 -71.84
N LEU A 125 -19.39 -73.48 -72.46
CA LEU A 125 -18.42 -73.18 -73.52
C LEU A 125 -19.08 -72.47 -74.73
N THR A 126 -20.38 -72.70 -74.92
CA THR A 126 -21.20 -72.14 -76.02
C THR A 126 -21.51 -70.65 -75.85
N ALA A 127 -21.65 -70.18 -74.61
CA ALA A 127 -21.90 -68.76 -74.31
C ALA A 127 -20.62 -67.90 -74.40
N PHE A 128 -19.46 -68.51 -74.18
CA PHE A 128 -18.17 -67.85 -74.31
C PHE A 128 -17.82 -67.55 -75.79
N GLU A 129 -18.10 -68.47 -76.71
CA GLU A 129 -17.87 -68.24 -78.14
C GLU A 129 -18.75 -67.13 -78.73
N GLN A 130 -20.02 -67.00 -78.29
CA GLN A 130 -20.87 -65.88 -78.72
C GLN A 130 -20.46 -64.52 -78.09
N SER A 131 -19.92 -64.52 -76.88
CA SER A 131 -19.45 -63.29 -76.22
C SER A 131 -18.12 -62.78 -76.79
N VAL A 132 -17.22 -63.68 -77.20
CA VAL A 132 -15.96 -63.29 -77.85
C VAL A 132 -16.19 -62.75 -79.27
N LEU A 133 -17.21 -63.20 -79.98
CA LEU A 133 -17.62 -62.64 -81.28
C LEU A 133 -18.33 -61.28 -81.18
N GLY A 134 -18.81 -60.90 -80.00
CA GLY A 134 -19.43 -59.59 -79.71
C GLY A 134 -18.51 -58.61 -78.99
N CYS A 135 -17.27 -58.98 -78.67
CA CYS A 135 -16.32 -58.09 -78.02
C CYS A 135 -15.85 -57.02 -79.00
N ALA A 136 -16.03 -55.76 -78.60
CA ALA A 136 -15.65 -54.56 -79.33
C ALA A 136 -14.32 -54.72 -80.04
N THR A 137 -14.28 -54.33 -81.31
CA THR A 137 -13.06 -54.43 -82.11
C THR A 137 -11.95 -53.58 -81.49
N LEU A 138 -10.68 -53.95 -81.70
CA LEU A 138 -9.51 -53.21 -81.19
C LEU A 138 -9.59 -51.70 -81.54
N ALA A 139 -10.29 -51.35 -82.63
CA ALA A 139 -10.56 -49.99 -83.05
C ALA A 139 -11.51 -49.22 -82.10
N GLU A 140 -12.55 -49.87 -81.58
CA GLU A 140 -13.51 -49.25 -80.66
C GLU A 140 -12.91 -49.04 -79.27
N VAL A 141 -12.04 -49.95 -78.82
CA VAL A 141 -11.28 -49.79 -77.57
C VAL A 141 -10.26 -48.65 -77.69
N ASN A 142 -9.55 -48.54 -78.81
CA ASN A 142 -8.62 -47.43 -79.05
C ASN A 142 -9.35 -46.07 -79.18
N THR A 143 -10.55 -46.04 -79.75
CA THR A 143 -11.36 -44.81 -79.84
C THR A 143 -11.87 -44.37 -78.46
N SER A 144 -12.27 -45.31 -77.61
CA SER A 144 -12.74 -45.03 -76.24
C SER A 144 -11.59 -44.62 -75.29
N LEU A 145 -10.38 -45.16 -75.49
CA LEU A 145 -9.17 -44.73 -74.76
C LEU A 145 -8.66 -43.37 -75.23
N GLY A 146 -8.70 -43.10 -76.54
CA GLY A 146 -8.32 -41.80 -77.11
C GLY A 146 -9.23 -40.64 -76.71
N GLY A 147 -10.50 -40.90 -76.40
CA GLY A 147 -11.45 -39.87 -75.92
C GLY A 147 -11.47 -39.65 -74.41
N LYS A 148 -10.87 -40.54 -73.61
CA LYS A 148 -10.92 -40.48 -72.12
C LYS A 148 -9.64 -39.96 -71.47
N VAL A 149 -8.55 -39.90 -72.20
CA VAL A 149 -7.31 -39.28 -71.72
C VAL A 149 -6.97 -38.17 -72.69
N ASP A 150 -7.37 -36.95 -72.34
CA ASP A 150 -6.85 -35.75 -72.96
C ASP A 150 -5.37 -35.65 -72.54
N VAL A 151 -4.51 -36.22 -73.39
CA VAL A 151 -3.06 -36.32 -73.16
C VAL A 151 -2.45 -34.93 -73.04
N ASP A 152 -3.04 -33.92 -73.70
CA ASP A 152 -2.59 -32.54 -73.60
C ASP A 152 -2.93 -31.95 -72.24
N LEU A 153 -4.10 -32.28 -71.68
CA LEU A 153 -4.50 -31.86 -70.33
C LEU A 153 -3.68 -32.57 -69.24
N LEU A 154 -3.33 -33.85 -69.45
CA LEU A 154 -2.44 -34.61 -68.57
C LEU A 154 -1.00 -34.09 -68.63
N ASN A 155 -0.48 -33.78 -69.82
CA ASN A 155 0.85 -33.20 -69.99
C ASN A 155 0.91 -31.77 -69.42
N ALA A 156 -0.12 -30.93 -69.63
CA ALA A 156 -0.21 -29.62 -69.01
C ALA A 156 -0.28 -29.70 -67.47
N ALA A 157 -0.94 -30.73 -66.91
CA ALA A 157 -0.97 -30.96 -65.46
C ALA A 157 0.38 -31.46 -64.91
N LEU A 158 1.10 -32.29 -65.68
CA LEU A 158 2.44 -32.76 -65.33
C LEU A 158 3.48 -31.64 -65.44
N GLU A 159 3.38 -30.75 -66.42
CA GLU A 159 4.24 -29.57 -66.58
C GLU A 159 3.98 -28.50 -65.51
N ARG A 160 2.75 -28.42 -64.98
CA ARG A 160 2.42 -27.55 -63.82
C ARG A 160 2.87 -28.11 -62.48
N ARG A 161 3.32 -29.37 -62.43
CA ARG A 161 3.79 -29.98 -61.19
C ARG A 161 5.14 -29.35 -60.83
N PRO A 162 5.29 -28.74 -59.65
CA PRO A 162 6.56 -28.14 -59.25
C PRO A 162 7.64 -29.22 -59.29
N SER A 163 8.80 -28.88 -59.85
CA SER A 163 9.90 -29.83 -59.94
C SER A 163 10.29 -30.30 -58.53
N GLN A 164 10.85 -31.50 -58.42
CA GLN A 164 11.30 -32.03 -57.13
C GLN A 164 12.23 -31.04 -56.39
N THR A 165 13.03 -30.28 -57.15
CA THR A 165 13.86 -29.18 -56.64
C THR A 165 13.04 -28.03 -56.08
N GLN A 166 11.96 -27.60 -56.75
CA GLN A 166 11.07 -26.55 -56.22
C GLN A 166 10.34 -27.00 -54.95
N VAL A 167 9.94 -28.27 -54.89
CA VAL A 167 9.32 -28.83 -53.68
C VAL A 167 10.33 -28.88 -52.52
N SER A 168 11.59 -29.26 -52.76
CA SER A 168 12.61 -29.26 -51.69
C SER A 168 12.92 -27.83 -51.21
N VAL A 169 13.05 -26.86 -52.12
CA VAL A 169 13.28 -25.45 -51.76
C VAL A 169 12.11 -24.89 -50.96
N GLN A 170 10.87 -25.20 -51.32
CA GLN A 170 9.71 -24.78 -50.52
C GLN A 170 9.66 -25.47 -49.15
N ALA A 171 10.06 -26.74 -49.07
CA ALA A 171 10.16 -27.44 -47.79
C ALA A 171 11.22 -26.81 -46.88
N ASP A 172 12.40 -26.48 -47.43
CA ASP A 172 13.50 -25.83 -46.72
C ASP A 172 13.14 -24.42 -46.26
N GLN A 173 12.42 -23.66 -47.09
CA GLN A 173 11.90 -22.33 -46.71
C GLN A 173 10.88 -22.43 -45.57
N ARG A 174 9.99 -23.43 -45.61
CA ARG A 174 8.99 -23.64 -44.54
C ARG A 174 9.63 -24.10 -43.24
N THR A 175 10.63 -24.99 -43.29
CA THR A 175 11.36 -25.42 -42.10
C THR A 175 12.19 -24.27 -41.52
N ALA A 176 12.87 -23.48 -42.35
CA ALA A 176 13.60 -22.29 -41.89
C ALA A 176 12.67 -21.27 -41.21
N HIS A 177 11.49 -21.02 -41.78
CA HIS A 177 10.50 -20.12 -41.20
C HIS A 177 9.93 -20.65 -39.87
N ALA A 178 9.65 -21.96 -39.79
CA ALA A 178 9.19 -22.60 -38.57
C ALA A 178 10.25 -22.52 -37.46
N VAL A 179 11.53 -22.78 -37.78
CA VAL A 179 12.65 -22.66 -36.83
C VAL A 179 12.78 -21.22 -36.34
N ALA A 180 12.78 -20.22 -37.24
CA ALA A 180 12.86 -18.81 -36.84
C ALA A 180 11.71 -18.40 -35.91
N THR A 181 10.50 -18.89 -36.19
CA THR A 181 9.31 -18.64 -35.35
C THR A 181 9.46 -19.26 -33.96
N VAL A 182 9.92 -20.50 -33.87
CA VAL A 182 10.15 -21.19 -32.59
C VAL A 182 11.26 -20.50 -31.81
N THR A 183 12.38 -20.14 -32.45
CA THR A 183 13.49 -19.41 -31.81
C THR A 183 13.01 -18.06 -31.24
N SER A 184 12.21 -17.30 -32.00
CA SER A 184 11.62 -16.04 -31.51
C SER A 184 10.68 -16.24 -30.32
N ARG A 185 9.89 -17.33 -30.30
CA ARG A 185 9.03 -17.66 -29.15
C ARG A 185 9.84 -18.07 -27.92
N CYS A 186 10.90 -18.86 -28.09
CA CYS A 186 11.79 -19.24 -27.00
C CYS A 186 12.53 -18.04 -26.40
N ALA A 187 12.97 -17.09 -27.23
CA ALA A 187 13.59 -15.85 -26.76
C ALA A 187 12.63 -15.03 -25.90
N ARG A 188 11.37 -14.87 -26.34
CA ARG A 188 10.33 -14.17 -25.56
C ARG A 188 10.05 -14.87 -24.22
N VAL A 189 9.91 -16.20 -24.21
CA VAL A 189 9.70 -16.95 -22.98
C VAL A 189 10.88 -16.80 -22.00
N ALA A 190 12.12 -16.72 -22.51
CA ALA A 190 13.30 -16.48 -21.67
C ALA A 190 13.31 -15.07 -21.06
N ASP A 191 12.90 -14.05 -21.83
CA ASP A 191 12.74 -12.68 -21.33
C ASP A 191 11.62 -12.58 -20.29
N ASP A 192 10.49 -13.23 -20.53
CA ASP A 192 9.37 -13.29 -19.59
C ASP A 192 9.78 -13.98 -18.28
N LEU A 193 10.50 -15.11 -18.34
CA LEU A 193 11.04 -15.78 -17.15
C LEU A 193 11.98 -14.86 -16.37
N SER A 194 12.86 -14.14 -17.08
CA SER A 194 13.79 -13.19 -16.46
C SER A 194 13.07 -11.99 -15.83
N HIS A 195 11.92 -11.60 -16.38
CA HIS A 195 11.06 -10.59 -15.77
C HIS A 195 10.38 -11.11 -14.50
N VAL A 196 9.81 -12.32 -14.54
CA VAL A 196 9.19 -12.96 -13.37
C VAL A 196 10.19 -13.15 -12.23
N GLU A 197 11.42 -13.57 -12.52
CA GLU A 197 12.47 -13.71 -11.50
C GLU A 197 12.83 -12.37 -10.85
N ARG A 198 12.92 -11.28 -11.64
CA ARG A 198 13.13 -9.93 -11.11
C ARG A 198 11.98 -9.49 -10.21
N VAL A 199 10.73 -9.72 -10.62
CA VAL A 199 9.54 -9.39 -9.83
C VAL A 199 9.49 -10.18 -8.52
N ALA A 200 9.84 -11.47 -8.56
CA ALA A 200 9.91 -12.31 -7.37
C ALA A 200 10.97 -11.81 -6.37
N LEU A 201 12.15 -11.41 -6.86
CA LEU A 201 13.21 -10.83 -6.03
C LEU A 201 12.80 -9.48 -5.42
N THR A 202 12.12 -8.62 -6.18
CA THR A 202 11.61 -7.35 -5.65
C THR A 202 10.52 -7.56 -4.60
N ASN A 203 9.62 -8.54 -4.79
CA ASN A 203 8.60 -8.87 -3.80
C ASN A 203 9.22 -9.43 -2.52
N ALA A 204 10.23 -10.31 -2.62
CA ALA A 204 10.94 -10.81 -1.45
C ALA A 204 11.62 -9.67 -0.66
N ALA A 205 12.22 -8.69 -1.36
CA ALA A 205 12.82 -7.52 -0.73
C ALA A 205 11.78 -6.62 -0.05
N LEU A 206 10.62 -6.39 -0.68
CA LEU A 206 9.52 -5.61 -0.10
C LEU A 206 8.93 -6.29 1.14
N THR A 207 8.73 -7.60 1.11
CA THR A 207 8.25 -8.36 2.27
C THR A 207 9.22 -8.28 3.44
N LYS A 208 10.54 -8.38 3.16
CA LYS A 208 11.56 -8.19 4.19
C LYS A 208 11.52 -6.77 4.77
N TRP A 209 11.46 -5.75 3.92
CA TRP A 209 11.38 -4.35 4.35
C TRP A 209 10.14 -4.05 5.19
N ALA A 210 8.99 -4.63 4.82
CA ALA A 210 7.77 -4.53 5.62
C ALA A 210 7.93 -5.17 7.01
N GLY A 211 8.60 -6.33 7.10
CA GLY A 211 8.95 -6.97 8.36
C GLY A 211 9.86 -6.09 9.23
N ASP A 212 10.94 -5.57 8.65
CA ASP A 212 11.90 -4.69 9.32
C ASP A 212 11.23 -3.40 9.85
N MET A 213 10.30 -2.80 9.08
CA MET A 213 9.51 -1.65 9.53
C MET A 213 8.58 -2.00 10.70
N ASN A 214 7.94 -3.17 10.67
CA ASN A 214 7.02 -3.57 11.73
C ASN A 214 7.77 -3.82 13.05
N ASP A 215 8.96 -4.41 12.97
CA ASP A 215 9.86 -4.57 14.12
C ASP A 215 10.36 -3.21 14.65
N LEU A 216 10.64 -2.25 13.76
CA LEU A 216 11.02 -0.90 14.16
C LEU A 216 9.87 -0.17 14.89
N VAL A 217 8.64 -0.27 14.37
CA VAL A 217 7.47 0.31 15.04
C VAL A 217 7.28 -0.34 16.41
N ARG A 218 7.35 -1.67 16.50
CA ARG A 218 7.19 -2.40 17.76
C ARG A 218 8.25 -2.02 18.80
N THR A 219 9.50 -1.85 18.37
CA THR A 219 10.59 -1.42 19.27
C THR A 219 10.41 0.03 19.72
N LYS A 220 9.97 0.94 18.84
CA LYS A 220 9.63 2.32 19.25
C LYS A 220 8.43 2.38 20.20
N ASP A 221 7.39 1.58 19.97
CA ASP A 221 6.24 1.50 20.87
C ASP A 221 6.65 0.99 22.26
N GLN A 222 7.52 -0.02 22.34
CA GLN A 222 8.08 -0.50 23.61
C GLN A 222 8.94 0.56 24.31
N ALA A 223 9.76 1.29 23.56
CA ALA A 223 10.56 2.39 24.10
C ALA A 223 9.68 3.54 24.61
N MET A 224 8.64 3.92 23.87
CA MET A 224 7.69 4.96 24.30
C MET A 224 6.88 4.51 25.52
N ALA A 225 6.41 3.26 25.55
CA ALA A 225 5.68 2.72 26.70
C ALA A 225 6.55 2.69 27.96
N SER A 226 7.81 2.27 27.84
CA SER A 226 8.75 2.29 28.98
C SER A 226 9.10 3.71 29.42
N GLY A 227 9.27 4.65 28.49
CA GLY A 227 9.50 6.08 28.77
C GLY A 227 8.31 6.74 29.48
N LEU A 228 7.09 6.52 29.01
CA LEU A 228 5.86 7.00 29.64
C LEU A 228 5.66 6.40 31.04
N SER A 229 5.97 5.12 31.23
CA SER A 229 5.93 4.48 32.55
C SER A 229 6.96 5.06 33.51
N ALA A 230 8.20 5.33 33.03
CA ALA A 230 9.23 5.98 33.84
C ALA A 230 8.85 7.42 34.21
N ALA A 231 8.34 8.20 33.26
CA ALA A 231 7.85 9.55 33.49
C ALA A 231 6.67 9.56 34.48
N GLY A 232 5.72 8.63 34.34
CA GLY A 232 4.60 8.46 35.27
C GLY A 232 5.05 8.20 36.71
N ARG A 233 6.01 7.28 36.91
CA ARG A 233 6.58 7.02 38.24
C ARG A 233 7.32 8.23 38.82
N ALA A 234 8.04 8.98 37.99
CA ALA A 234 8.71 10.20 38.44
C ALA A 234 7.70 11.28 38.86
N LEU A 235 6.61 11.44 38.12
CA LEU A 235 5.52 12.37 38.43
C LEU A 235 4.80 11.98 39.72
N GLU A 236 4.47 10.70 39.88
CA GLU A 236 3.88 10.15 41.10
C GLU A 236 4.78 10.38 42.32
N THR A 237 6.09 10.16 42.18
CA THR A 237 7.05 10.45 43.24
C THR A 237 7.05 11.93 43.62
N ARG A 238 7.09 12.85 42.63
CA ARG A 238 7.03 14.30 42.89
C ARG A 238 5.72 14.72 43.54
N LEU A 239 4.60 14.12 43.14
CA LEU A 239 3.28 14.42 43.68
C LEU A 239 3.16 13.96 45.14
N ASN A 240 3.70 12.78 45.46
CA ASN A 240 3.80 12.28 46.83
C ASN A 240 4.70 13.16 47.70
N THR A 241 5.87 13.59 47.21
CA THR A 241 6.75 14.53 47.93
C THR A 241 6.07 15.88 48.16
N CYS A 242 5.33 16.39 47.17
CA CYS A 242 4.58 17.64 47.30
C CYS A 242 3.46 17.51 48.35
N ALA A 243 2.69 16.43 48.31
CA ALA A 243 1.65 16.14 49.28
C ALA A 243 2.22 16.05 50.71
N GLN A 244 3.37 15.39 50.87
CA GLN A 244 4.07 15.29 52.16
C GLN A 244 4.53 16.66 52.66
N SER A 245 5.12 17.50 51.79
CA SER A 245 5.52 18.87 52.14
C SER A 245 4.32 19.78 52.46
N MET A 246 3.16 19.58 51.82
CA MET A 246 1.94 20.29 52.18
C MET A 246 1.40 19.83 53.54
N ALA A 247 1.42 18.54 53.82
CA ALA A 247 1.02 18.00 55.12
C ALA A 247 1.89 18.55 56.26
N GLU A 248 3.21 18.61 56.08
CA GLU A 248 4.14 19.21 57.04
C GLU A 248 3.87 20.70 57.27
N ARG A 249 3.56 21.46 56.21
CA ARG A 249 3.20 22.88 56.33
C ARG A 249 1.87 23.10 57.04
N VAL A 250 0.86 22.27 56.76
CA VAL A 250 -0.44 22.33 57.44
C VAL A 250 -0.29 22.01 58.94
N MET A 251 0.53 21.02 59.28
CA MET A 251 0.86 20.70 60.67
C MET A 251 1.55 21.88 61.37
N ALA A 252 2.57 22.48 60.74
CA ALA A 252 3.26 23.64 61.29
C ALA A 252 2.32 24.85 61.45
N SER A 253 1.44 25.12 60.48
CA SER A 253 0.41 26.16 60.60
C SER A 253 -0.59 25.84 61.71
N GLY A 254 -0.98 24.57 61.89
CA GLY A 254 -1.81 24.12 63.00
C GLY A 254 -1.20 24.43 64.36
N ASP A 255 0.10 24.16 64.53
CA ASP A 255 0.83 24.49 65.76
C ASP A 255 0.87 26.00 66.02
N THR A 256 1.07 26.82 64.98
CA THR A 256 1.02 28.29 65.12
C THR A 256 -0.37 28.83 65.46
N LEU A 257 -1.42 28.23 64.90
CA LEU A 257 -2.80 28.60 65.20
C LEU A 257 -3.21 28.16 66.61
N SER A 258 -2.73 27.00 67.08
CA SER A 258 -2.90 26.58 68.48
C SER A 258 -2.25 27.57 69.43
N HIS A 259 -1.00 27.96 69.16
CA HIS A 259 -0.30 28.98 69.95
C HIS A 259 -1.02 30.34 69.97
N ARG A 260 -1.62 30.74 68.83
CA ARG A 260 -2.45 31.94 68.73
C ARG A 260 -3.76 31.83 69.50
N ALA A 261 -4.41 30.67 69.48
CA ALA A 261 -5.63 30.41 70.25
C ALA A 261 -5.35 30.47 71.76
N ASP A 262 -4.23 29.89 72.21
CA ASP A 262 -3.79 29.98 73.61
C ASP A 262 -3.47 31.43 74.02
N SER A 263 -2.82 32.19 73.12
CA SER A 263 -2.53 33.62 73.34
C SER A 263 -3.81 34.47 73.36
N ALA A 264 -4.79 34.15 72.50
CA ALA A 264 -6.09 34.82 72.47
C ALA A 264 -6.92 34.52 73.73
N SER A 265 -6.85 33.29 74.24
CA SER A 265 -7.47 32.90 75.52
C SER A 265 -6.84 33.65 76.70
N GLN A 266 -5.51 33.81 76.72
CA GLN A 266 -4.82 34.66 77.70
C GLN A 266 -5.22 36.14 77.58
N ALA A 267 -5.36 36.66 76.35
CA ALA A 267 -5.81 38.02 76.12
C ALA A 267 -7.26 38.23 76.56
N GLU A 268 -8.16 37.27 76.33
CA GLU A 268 -9.56 37.31 76.79
C GLU A 268 -9.64 37.27 78.32
N ALA A 269 -8.79 36.49 78.98
CA ALA A 269 -8.68 36.48 80.44
C ALA A 269 -8.21 37.86 80.98
N ALA A 270 -7.19 38.45 80.35
CA ALA A 270 -6.72 39.80 80.70
C ALA A 270 -7.79 40.88 80.43
N LEU A 271 -8.59 40.72 79.37
CA LEU A 271 -9.70 41.62 79.05
C LEU A 271 -10.83 41.51 80.06
N ARG A 272 -11.17 40.30 80.52
CA ARG A 272 -12.14 40.11 81.61
C ARG A 272 -11.68 40.76 82.91
N GLU A 273 -10.38 40.69 83.22
CA GLU A 273 -9.79 41.35 84.38
C GLU A 273 -9.82 42.88 84.24
N ALA A 274 -9.45 43.41 83.07
CA ALA A 274 -9.53 44.84 82.77
C ALA A 274 -10.97 45.39 82.75
N VAL A 275 -11.95 44.61 82.27
CA VAL A 275 -13.37 44.98 82.29
C VAL A 275 -13.94 44.97 83.70
N ALA A 276 -13.52 44.02 84.55
CA ALA A 276 -13.87 44.03 85.97
C ALA A 276 -13.29 45.28 86.67
N GLN A 277 -12.09 45.71 86.29
CA GLN A 277 -11.44 46.92 86.80
C GLN A 277 -12.11 48.21 86.30
N ALA A 278 -12.49 48.25 85.02
CA ALA A 278 -13.18 49.40 84.42
C ALA A 278 -14.63 49.59 84.92
N LEU A 279 -15.29 48.50 85.36
CA LEU A 279 -16.60 48.56 86.02
C LEU A 279 -16.51 49.13 87.45
N ASP A 280 -15.36 49.03 88.11
CA ASP A 280 -15.11 49.64 89.43
C ASP A 280 -14.80 51.15 89.30
N ASP A 281 -14.21 51.56 88.18
CA ASP A 281 -13.89 52.96 87.87
C ASP A 281 -15.07 53.74 87.22
N GLY A 282 -16.14 53.05 86.84
CA GLY A 282 -17.26 53.54 86.03
C GLY A 282 -18.34 54.37 86.73
N VAL A 283 -18.02 55.15 87.77
CA VAL A 283 -18.90 56.22 88.31
C VAL A 283 -18.30 57.62 88.11
N GLY A 284 -17.08 57.72 87.58
CA GLY A 284 -16.43 59.00 87.31
C GLY A 284 -16.20 59.29 85.82
N ALA A 285 -16.93 60.27 85.31
CA ALA A 285 -16.56 61.09 84.14
C ALA A 285 -16.91 60.55 82.73
N VAL A 286 -18.09 60.99 82.29
CA VAL A 286 -18.47 61.29 80.90
C VAL A 286 -17.68 62.51 80.39
N ASP A 287 -16.34 62.48 80.41
CA ASP A 287 -15.58 63.66 79.94
C ASP A 287 -14.23 63.37 79.25
N ARG A 288 -14.15 62.30 78.46
CA ARG A 288 -13.01 62.10 77.54
C ARG A 288 -13.44 61.39 76.25
N GLU A 289 -13.97 62.16 75.29
CA GLU A 289 -14.12 61.75 73.87
C GLU A 289 -12.79 61.80 73.09
N ILE A 290 -11.72 61.22 73.64
CA ILE A 290 -10.42 61.10 72.96
C ILE A 290 -9.96 59.63 72.70
N PRO A 291 -10.41 58.56 73.40
CA PRO A 291 -9.93 57.19 73.14
C PRO A 291 -10.63 56.47 71.96
N GLY A 292 -11.64 57.08 71.34
CA GLY A 292 -12.32 56.52 70.16
C GLY A 292 -11.45 56.55 68.89
N VAL A 293 -10.43 57.42 68.85
CA VAL A 293 -9.50 57.52 67.72
C VAL A 293 -8.38 56.47 67.83
N ASP A 294 -7.86 56.20 69.02
CA ASP A 294 -6.79 55.20 69.20
C ASP A 294 -7.27 53.76 68.94
N THR A 295 -8.52 53.44 69.28
CA THR A 295 -9.11 52.14 68.96
C THR A 295 -9.36 51.95 67.46
N GLN A 296 -9.73 53.01 66.74
CA GLN A 296 -9.78 52.97 65.26
C GLN A 296 -8.39 52.91 64.64
N LEU A 297 -7.39 53.52 65.25
CA LEU A 297 -6.00 53.50 64.78
C LEU A 297 -5.35 52.13 64.98
N ASP A 298 -5.68 51.42 66.07
CA ASP A 298 -5.22 50.06 66.32
C ASP A 298 -5.92 49.04 65.42
N ALA A 299 -7.21 49.23 65.10
CA ALA A 299 -7.90 48.44 64.08
C ALA A 299 -7.26 48.62 62.69
N LEU A 300 -6.96 49.87 62.30
CA LEU A 300 -6.26 50.14 61.04
C LEU A 300 -4.83 49.59 61.02
N ARG A 301 -4.11 49.59 62.16
CA ARG A 301 -2.79 48.94 62.26
C ARG A 301 -2.90 47.43 62.12
N HIS A 302 -3.94 46.82 62.70
CA HIS A 302 -4.19 45.39 62.54
C HIS A 302 -4.42 45.05 61.07
N ASP A 303 -5.33 45.75 60.39
CA ASP A 303 -5.64 45.54 58.97
C ASP A 303 -4.41 45.77 58.07
N LEU A 304 -3.59 46.79 58.37
CA LEU A 304 -2.35 47.06 57.66
C LEU A 304 -1.33 45.92 57.86
N HIS A 305 -1.30 45.31 59.05
CA HIS A 305 -0.41 44.19 59.32
C HIS A 305 -0.87 42.91 58.64
N THR A 306 -2.19 42.68 58.54
CA THR A 306 -2.78 41.57 57.78
C THR A 306 -2.50 41.73 56.29
N LEU A 307 -2.71 42.92 55.73
CA LEU A 307 -2.36 43.22 54.34
C LEU A 307 -0.86 43.06 54.06
N SER A 308 0.01 43.44 55.01
CA SER A 308 1.45 43.20 54.90
C SER A 308 1.81 41.71 54.92
N SER A 309 1.07 40.89 55.68
CA SER A 309 1.25 39.44 55.72
C SER A 309 0.80 38.79 54.41
N ASP A 310 -0.37 39.18 53.91
CA ASP A 310 -0.91 38.69 52.64
C ASP A 310 0.00 39.08 51.47
N LEU A 311 0.57 40.30 51.50
CA LEU A 311 1.55 40.74 50.51
C LEU A 311 2.81 39.86 50.52
N ALA A 312 3.33 39.50 51.71
CA ALA A 312 4.47 38.60 51.83
C ALA A 312 4.16 37.18 51.32
N GLU A 313 2.94 36.68 51.52
CA GLU A 313 2.50 35.40 50.96
C GLU A 313 2.39 35.45 49.43
N THR A 314 1.88 36.55 48.86
CA THR A 314 1.84 36.71 47.40
C THR A 314 3.24 36.80 46.79
N GLU A 315 4.19 37.43 47.48
CA GLU A 315 5.59 37.50 47.05
C GLU A 315 6.28 36.13 47.13
N ALA A 316 6.00 35.34 48.16
CA ALA A 316 6.47 33.95 48.26
C ALA A 316 5.88 33.07 47.15
N LEU A 317 4.61 33.27 46.77
CA LEU A 317 3.97 32.57 45.66
C LEU A 317 4.61 32.96 44.32
N ALA A 318 4.90 34.24 44.10
CA ALA A 318 5.59 34.71 42.90
C ALA A 318 6.99 34.07 42.77
N GLN A 319 7.77 34.03 43.86
CA GLN A 319 9.07 33.35 43.88
C GLN A 319 8.95 31.83 43.62
N ALA A 320 7.88 31.19 44.10
CA ALA A 320 7.63 29.78 43.81
C ALA A 320 7.31 29.55 42.32
N MET A 321 6.52 30.45 41.71
CA MET A 321 6.22 30.41 40.27
C MET A 321 7.49 30.61 39.42
N ASP A 322 8.38 31.51 39.80
CA ASP A 322 9.65 31.70 39.09
C ASP A 322 10.58 30.47 39.16
N ARG A 323 10.59 29.76 40.30
CA ARG A 323 11.31 28.48 40.42
C ARG A 323 10.71 27.39 39.53
N VAL A 324 9.38 27.31 39.45
CA VAL A 324 8.69 26.36 38.56
C VAL A 324 8.99 26.70 37.10
N ARG A 325 8.96 27.99 36.73
CA ARG A 325 9.30 28.45 35.39
C ARG A 325 10.75 28.10 35.01
N SER A 326 11.69 28.37 35.91
CA SER A 326 13.10 28.03 35.70
C SER A 326 13.31 26.51 35.54
N SER A 327 12.60 25.69 36.34
CA SER A 327 12.64 24.24 36.18
C SER A 327 12.01 23.76 34.86
N LEU A 328 10.99 24.45 34.36
CA LEU A 328 10.37 24.13 33.09
C LEU A 328 11.30 24.47 31.92
N ASP A 329 11.99 25.61 31.98
CA ASP A 329 12.96 26.02 30.96
C ASP A 329 14.11 25.02 30.83
N VAL A 330 14.60 24.47 31.95
CA VAL A 330 15.61 23.38 31.93
C VAL A 330 15.05 22.12 31.26
N CYS A 331 13.82 21.70 31.59
CA CYS A 331 13.21 20.53 30.94
C CYS A 331 12.97 20.74 29.43
N VAL A 332 12.67 21.97 28.99
CA VAL A 332 12.54 22.30 27.58
C VAL A 332 13.89 22.20 26.87
N GLN A 333 14.96 22.72 27.48
CA GLN A 333 16.32 22.60 26.95
C GLN A 333 16.78 21.14 26.84
N ASP A 334 16.55 20.33 27.87
CA ASP A 334 16.88 18.90 27.87
C ASP A 334 16.11 18.16 26.74
N ALA A 335 14.84 18.51 26.52
CA ALA A 335 14.03 17.92 25.45
C ALA A 335 14.53 18.33 24.05
N GLU A 336 14.98 19.57 23.87
CA GLU A 336 15.59 20.03 22.62
C GLU A 336 16.92 19.34 22.34
N GLU A 337 17.75 19.12 23.35
CA GLU A 337 19.01 18.37 23.23
C GLU A 337 18.76 16.91 22.87
N TYR A 338 17.79 16.26 23.53
CA TYR A 338 17.37 14.90 23.19
C TYR A 338 16.83 14.80 21.75
N GLY A 339 16.10 15.82 21.30
CA GLY A 339 15.61 15.90 19.91
C GLY A 339 16.75 15.97 18.89
N LYS A 340 17.80 16.74 19.18
CA LYS A 340 19.00 16.84 18.33
C LYS A 340 19.76 15.51 18.27
N ASP A 341 19.91 14.82 19.39
CA ASP A 341 20.57 13.51 19.46
C ASP A 341 19.80 12.41 18.71
N ILE A 342 18.47 12.47 18.73
CA ILE A 342 17.65 11.55 17.93
C ILE A 342 17.84 11.86 16.44
N ALA A 343 17.82 13.13 16.05
CA ALA A 343 18.00 13.53 14.65
C ALA A 343 19.36 13.11 14.08
N THR A 344 20.45 13.28 14.85
CA THR A 344 21.78 12.83 14.43
C THR A 344 21.88 11.31 14.32
N ARG A 345 21.31 10.55 15.27
CA ARG A 345 21.30 9.08 15.19
C ARG A 345 20.48 8.56 14.01
N GLU A 346 19.32 9.13 13.73
CA GLU A 346 18.51 8.71 12.58
C GLU A 346 19.22 9.06 11.26
N THR A 347 19.89 10.21 11.18
CA THR A 347 20.70 10.57 10.00
C THR A 347 21.84 9.56 9.78
N GLN A 348 22.53 9.16 10.86
CA GLN A 348 23.61 8.17 10.79
C GLN A 348 23.10 6.79 10.36
N ARG A 349 21.93 6.35 10.83
CA ARG A 349 21.33 5.07 10.39
C ARG A 349 20.92 5.10 8.93
N VAL A 350 20.41 6.24 8.43
CA VAL A 350 20.09 6.39 7.02
C VAL A 350 21.36 6.27 6.17
N GLU A 351 22.46 6.89 6.58
CA GLU A 351 23.76 6.73 5.88
C GLU A 351 24.25 5.28 5.89
N GLU A 352 24.21 4.59 7.03
CA GLU A 352 24.61 3.17 7.13
C GLU A 352 23.76 2.26 6.22
N THR A 353 22.45 2.46 6.19
CA THR A 353 21.55 1.68 5.32
C THR A 353 21.75 2.00 3.84
N GLN A 354 22.08 3.25 3.50
CA GLN A 354 22.40 3.65 2.13
C GLN A 354 23.71 3.02 1.65
N ASP A 355 24.72 2.93 2.51
CA ASP A 355 25.98 2.24 2.23
C ASP A 355 25.77 0.74 2.02
N ASP A 356 24.95 0.09 2.86
CA ASP A 356 24.60 -1.32 2.72
C ASP A 356 23.84 -1.61 1.42
N LEU A 357 22.91 -0.73 1.04
CA LEU A 357 22.21 -0.83 -0.23
C LEU A 357 23.18 -0.68 -1.41
N GLY A 358 24.12 0.27 -1.33
CA GLY A 358 25.18 0.45 -2.32
C GLY A 358 26.06 -0.79 -2.47
N ARG A 359 26.46 -1.41 -1.35
CA ARG A 359 27.20 -2.68 -1.34
C ARG A 359 26.40 -3.82 -1.98
N GLY A 360 25.12 -3.94 -1.65
CA GLY A 360 24.22 -4.93 -2.22
C GLY A 360 24.06 -4.79 -3.73
N GLN A 361 23.86 -3.56 -4.23
CA GLN A 361 23.78 -3.27 -5.66
C GLN A 361 25.10 -3.58 -6.38
N GLY A 362 26.25 -3.29 -5.75
CA GLY A 362 27.57 -3.64 -6.28
C GLY A 362 27.76 -5.15 -6.43
N GLN A 363 27.38 -5.94 -5.43
CA GLN A 363 27.44 -7.41 -5.51
C GLN A 363 26.50 -7.97 -6.58
N LEU A 364 25.32 -7.38 -6.73
CA LEU A 364 24.36 -7.81 -7.76
C LEU A 364 24.92 -7.56 -9.17
N ARG A 365 25.53 -6.39 -9.40
CA ARG A 365 26.21 -6.07 -10.67
C ARG A 365 27.33 -7.06 -10.98
N LEU A 366 28.20 -7.36 -10.01
CA LEU A 366 29.28 -8.33 -10.21
C LEU A 366 28.75 -9.74 -10.55
N ARG A 367 27.65 -10.17 -9.91
CA ARG A 367 27.00 -11.45 -10.24
C ARG A 367 26.38 -11.45 -11.64
N LEU A 368 25.75 -10.34 -12.02
CA LEU A 368 25.15 -10.20 -13.34
C LEU A 368 26.23 -10.24 -14.43
N ASP A 369 27.33 -9.51 -14.26
CA ASP A 369 28.46 -9.52 -15.20
C ASP A 369 29.10 -10.90 -15.32
N ALA A 370 29.23 -11.63 -14.21
CA ALA A 370 29.73 -13.01 -14.21
C ALA A 370 28.79 -13.97 -14.96
N LEU A 371 27.47 -13.82 -14.81
CA LEU A 371 26.48 -14.60 -15.55
C LEU A 371 26.51 -14.26 -17.05
N LEU A 372 26.58 -12.97 -17.38
CA LEU A 372 26.63 -12.49 -18.76
C LEU A 372 27.89 -13.01 -19.47
N THR A 373 29.03 -13.02 -18.76
CA THR A 373 30.28 -13.62 -19.23
C THR A 373 30.15 -15.14 -19.44
N ARG A 374 29.49 -15.87 -18.52
CA ARG A 374 29.21 -17.31 -18.70
C ARG A 374 28.33 -17.57 -19.90
N VAL A 375 27.25 -16.81 -20.08
CA VAL A 375 26.34 -16.92 -21.24
C VAL A 375 27.09 -16.63 -22.53
N GLN A 376 27.93 -15.59 -22.57
CA GLN A 376 28.78 -15.30 -23.73
C GLN A 376 29.79 -16.41 -24.01
N SER A 377 30.41 -17.01 -22.98
CA SER A 377 31.33 -18.14 -23.17
C SER A 377 30.62 -19.40 -23.69
N VAL A 378 29.38 -19.65 -23.23
CA VAL A 378 28.56 -20.78 -23.70
C VAL A 378 28.09 -20.53 -25.12
N SER A 379 27.66 -19.30 -25.43
CA SER A 379 27.24 -18.89 -26.77
C SER A 379 28.39 -18.99 -27.78
N THR A 380 29.58 -18.47 -27.46
CA THR A 380 30.77 -18.60 -28.31
C THR A 380 31.26 -20.04 -28.40
N GLY A 381 31.16 -20.82 -27.32
CA GLY A 381 31.46 -22.26 -27.32
C GLY A 381 30.51 -23.07 -28.20
N LEU A 382 29.20 -22.76 -28.18
CA LEU A 382 28.18 -23.41 -29.00
C LEU A 382 28.30 -23.00 -30.47
N MET A 383 28.45 -21.71 -30.76
CA MET A 383 28.61 -21.25 -32.15
C MET A 383 29.94 -21.69 -32.78
N GLY A 384 31.02 -21.77 -32.01
CA GLY A 384 32.33 -22.19 -32.49
C GLY A 384 32.47 -23.71 -32.71
N LYS A 385 31.87 -24.54 -31.83
CA LYS A 385 31.99 -26.00 -31.92
C LYS A 385 30.88 -26.65 -32.74
N ALA A 386 29.68 -26.08 -32.78
CA ALA A 386 28.59 -26.65 -33.58
C ALA A 386 28.80 -26.40 -35.08
N ASN A 387 29.25 -25.21 -35.51
CA ASN A 387 29.29 -24.93 -36.94
C ASN A 387 30.50 -25.54 -37.66
N ALA A 388 31.70 -25.55 -37.07
CA ALA A 388 32.88 -26.10 -37.77
C ALA A 388 32.88 -27.63 -37.80
N ALA A 389 32.55 -28.29 -36.68
CA ALA A 389 32.58 -29.76 -36.60
C ALA A 389 31.34 -30.42 -37.23
N GLN A 390 30.17 -29.77 -37.18
CA GLN A 390 28.95 -30.33 -37.77
C GLN A 390 28.91 -30.12 -39.28
N ILE A 391 29.43 -29.00 -39.80
CA ILE A 391 29.55 -28.80 -41.26
C ILE A 391 30.58 -29.77 -41.85
N GLU A 392 31.69 -30.04 -41.16
CA GLU A 392 32.69 -31.00 -41.65
C GLU A 392 32.24 -32.45 -41.50
N ARG A 393 31.46 -32.78 -40.45
CA ARG A 393 30.77 -34.08 -40.33
C ARG A 393 29.67 -34.27 -41.36
N ILE A 394 28.95 -33.22 -41.75
CA ILE A 394 27.92 -33.28 -42.79
C ILE A 394 28.58 -33.41 -44.17
N ARG A 395 29.70 -32.72 -44.43
CA ARG A 395 30.48 -32.90 -45.67
C ARG A 395 31.04 -34.32 -45.80
N THR A 396 31.66 -34.85 -44.75
CA THR A 396 32.16 -36.24 -44.74
C THR A 396 31.01 -37.26 -44.78
N ARG A 397 29.90 -37.08 -44.05
CA ARG A 397 28.72 -37.96 -44.17
C ARG A 397 28.04 -37.90 -45.53
N SER A 398 28.00 -36.75 -46.20
CA SER A 398 27.39 -36.65 -47.52
C SER A 398 28.18 -37.38 -48.62
N ALA A 399 29.49 -37.61 -48.38
CA ALA A 399 30.32 -38.42 -49.25
C ALA A 399 30.16 -39.93 -48.98
N ASP A 400 29.76 -40.33 -47.76
CA ASP A 400 29.64 -41.73 -47.34
C ASP A 400 28.19 -42.27 -47.31
N LEU A 401 27.17 -41.42 -47.58
CA LEU A 401 25.75 -41.77 -47.63
C LEU A 401 25.34 -42.55 -48.90
N ALA A 402 26.10 -43.60 -49.23
CA ALA A 402 25.72 -44.61 -50.21
C ALA A 402 25.77 -46.05 -49.65
N SER A 403 25.68 -46.23 -48.32
CA SER A 403 25.63 -47.55 -47.70
C SER A 403 24.39 -47.76 -46.84
N VAL A 404 23.60 -48.77 -47.22
CA VAL A 404 22.37 -49.25 -46.57
C VAL A 404 22.57 -49.59 -45.08
N CYS A 405 23.80 -49.80 -44.61
CA CYS A 405 24.10 -50.08 -43.19
C CYS A 405 23.80 -48.90 -42.25
N ASP A 406 23.97 -47.65 -42.69
CA ASP A 406 23.76 -46.49 -41.83
C ASP A 406 22.27 -46.20 -41.58
N MET A 407 21.40 -46.61 -42.52
CA MET A 407 19.96 -46.60 -42.27
C MET A 407 19.56 -47.63 -41.21
N CYS A 408 20.21 -48.80 -41.15
CA CYS A 408 19.95 -49.78 -40.10
C CYS A 408 20.39 -49.27 -38.71
N ALA A 409 21.53 -48.58 -38.62
CA ALA A 409 21.99 -47.98 -37.36
C ALA A 409 21.07 -46.84 -36.86
N LEU A 410 20.45 -46.08 -37.76
CA LEU A 410 19.43 -45.08 -37.41
C LEU A 410 18.09 -45.71 -36.99
N PHE A 411 17.76 -46.89 -37.51
CA PHE A 411 16.59 -47.66 -37.06
C PHE A 411 16.83 -48.30 -35.67
N ASP A 412 18.07 -48.67 -35.35
CA ASP A 412 18.47 -49.18 -34.04
C ASP A 412 18.66 -48.07 -32.99
N ALA A 413 18.89 -46.82 -33.42
CA ALA A 413 18.90 -45.63 -32.56
C ALA A 413 17.49 -45.05 -32.31
N LYS A 414 16.44 -45.84 -32.52
CA LYS A 414 15.11 -45.47 -32.02
C LYS A 414 15.18 -45.42 -30.50
N PRO A 415 14.72 -44.32 -29.86
CA PRO A 415 14.67 -44.24 -28.40
C PRO A 415 13.92 -45.47 -27.92
N ASN A 416 14.60 -46.25 -27.09
CA ASN A 416 14.02 -47.48 -26.59
C ASN A 416 12.90 -47.10 -25.61
N VAL A 417 12.03 -48.06 -25.30
CA VAL A 417 10.88 -47.80 -24.40
C VAL A 417 11.35 -47.31 -23.02
N ALA A 418 12.57 -47.68 -22.58
CA ALA A 418 13.13 -47.19 -21.32
C ALA A 418 13.47 -45.69 -21.41
N ASP A 419 14.07 -45.21 -22.49
CA ASP A 419 14.39 -43.78 -22.65
C ASP A 419 13.11 -42.91 -22.65
N VAL A 420 12.03 -43.43 -23.25
CA VAL A 420 10.72 -42.75 -23.24
C VAL A 420 10.10 -42.78 -21.84
N ASN A 421 10.22 -43.89 -21.11
CA ASN A 421 9.71 -44.01 -19.75
C ASN A 421 10.48 -43.11 -18.78
N ASP A 422 11.81 -43.03 -18.88
CA ASP A 422 12.65 -42.16 -18.05
C ASP A 422 12.30 -40.68 -18.30
N ALA A 423 12.08 -40.30 -19.56
CA ALA A 423 11.64 -38.95 -19.91
C ALA A 423 10.22 -38.65 -19.38
N LEU A 424 9.31 -39.62 -19.44
CA LEU A 424 7.95 -39.47 -18.89
C LEU A 424 7.95 -39.39 -17.37
N GLU A 425 8.82 -40.13 -16.69
CA GLU A 425 8.98 -40.10 -15.24
C GLU A 425 9.58 -38.76 -14.79
N GLY A 426 10.58 -38.24 -15.53
CA GLY A 426 11.10 -36.89 -15.31
C GLY A 426 10.03 -35.80 -15.49
N ILE A 427 9.21 -35.89 -16.54
CA ILE A 427 8.09 -34.96 -16.75
C ILE A 427 7.04 -35.10 -15.63
N ALA A 428 6.74 -36.32 -15.19
CA ALA A 428 5.81 -36.55 -14.09
C ALA A 428 6.32 -35.96 -12.77
N GLN A 429 7.62 -36.07 -12.50
CA GLN A 429 8.28 -35.49 -11.33
C GLN A 429 8.34 -33.96 -11.41
N ASP A 430 8.59 -33.39 -12.59
CA ASP A 430 8.53 -31.94 -12.84
C ASP A 430 7.10 -31.39 -12.69
N ILE A 431 6.08 -32.17 -13.06
CA ILE A 431 4.67 -31.81 -12.84
C ILE A 431 4.32 -31.91 -11.34
N ALA A 432 4.83 -32.92 -10.65
CA ALA A 432 4.59 -33.11 -9.21
C ALA A 432 5.30 -32.07 -8.34
N THR A 433 6.42 -31.50 -8.80
CA THR A 433 7.16 -30.44 -8.10
C THR A 433 6.64 -29.03 -8.39
N LYS A 434 5.83 -28.85 -9.45
CA LYS A 434 5.12 -27.59 -9.66
C LYS A 434 4.02 -27.42 -8.62
N ALA A 435 3.84 -26.18 -8.17
CA ALA A 435 2.84 -25.83 -7.17
C ALA A 435 1.48 -26.44 -7.55
N GLU A 436 0.90 -27.18 -6.62
CA GLU A 436 -0.41 -27.81 -6.80
C GLU A 436 -1.42 -26.75 -7.23
N ALA A 437 -2.23 -27.05 -8.24
CA ALA A 437 -3.19 -26.08 -8.78
C ALA A 437 -4.12 -25.49 -7.69
N GLY A 438 -4.36 -26.24 -6.61
CA GLY A 438 -5.05 -25.78 -5.41
C GLY A 438 -4.30 -24.67 -4.67
N ALA A 439 -3.00 -24.81 -4.44
CA ALA A 439 -2.18 -23.81 -3.76
C ALA A 439 -2.09 -22.50 -4.55
N VAL A 440 -2.00 -22.57 -5.89
CA VAL A 440 -2.03 -21.37 -6.74
C VAL A 440 -3.38 -20.67 -6.65
N ARG A 441 -4.48 -21.44 -6.59
CA ARG A 441 -5.83 -20.88 -6.46
C ARG A 441 -6.03 -20.20 -5.11
N GLU A 442 -5.58 -20.82 -4.02
CA GLU A 442 -5.64 -20.24 -2.68
C GLU A 442 -4.85 -18.92 -2.57
N LEU A 443 -3.69 -18.85 -3.22
CA LEU A 443 -2.92 -17.61 -3.31
C LEU A 443 -3.63 -16.52 -4.11
N LEU A 444 -4.29 -16.88 -5.22
CA LEU A 444 -5.08 -15.93 -6.00
C LEU A 444 -6.28 -15.40 -5.22
N ASP A 445 -7.02 -16.29 -4.53
CA ASP A 445 -8.16 -15.92 -3.69
C ASP A 445 -7.71 -15.00 -2.53
N THR A 446 -6.54 -15.29 -1.94
CA THR A 446 -5.93 -14.46 -0.90
C THR A 446 -5.54 -13.09 -1.44
N GLN A 447 -4.92 -13.04 -2.62
CA GLN A 447 -4.54 -11.78 -3.27
C GLN A 447 -5.77 -10.94 -3.63
N GLU A 448 -6.85 -11.55 -4.10
CA GLU A 448 -8.11 -10.87 -4.40
C GLU A 448 -8.73 -10.26 -3.15
N SER A 449 -8.74 -11.01 -2.04
CA SER A 449 -9.19 -10.52 -0.73
C SER A 449 -8.38 -9.32 -0.25
N ILE A 450 -7.03 -9.38 -0.37
CA ILE A 450 -6.13 -8.27 -0.02
C ILE A 450 -6.41 -7.05 -0.91
N ASN A 451 -6.53 -7.25 -2.22
CA ASN A 451 -6.80 -6.18 -3.17
C ASN A 451 -8.15 -5.51 -2.88
N HIS A 452 -9.17 -6.29 -2.53
CA HIS A 452 -10.48 -5.76 -2.14
C HIS A 452 -10.39 -4.95 -0.84
N ALA A 453 -9.68 -5.44 0.17
CA ALA A 453 -9.46 -4.72 1.42
C ALA A 453 -8.70 -3.41 1.21
N LEU A 454 -7.64 -3.42 0.40
CA LEU A 454 -6.86 -2.23 0.06
C LEU A 454 -7.68 -1.22 -0.75
N SER A 455 -8.48 -1.70 -1.70
CA SER A 455 -9.35 -0.83 -2.51
C SER A 455 -10.40 -0.16 -1.63
N ALA A 456 -11.02 -0.90 -0.72
CA ALA A 456 -11.99 -0.37 0.24
C ALA A 456 -11.36 0.71 1.15
N GLU A 457 -10.16 0.47 1.68
CA GLU A 457 -9.46 1.47 2.52
C GLU A 457 -8.95 2.67 1.71
N SER A 458 -8.61 2.49 0.43
CA SER A 458 -8.14 3.56 -0.45
C SER A 458 -9.21 4.59 -0.84
N THR A 459 -10.47 4.33 -0.51
CA THR A 459 -11.60 5.23 -0.82
C THR A 459 -12.27 5.80 0.43
N VAL A 460 -11.66 5.63 1.60
CA VAL A 460 -12.26 6.01 2.89
C VAL A 460 -11.65 7.30 3.43
N ALA A 461 -12.52 8.10 4.06
CA ALA A 461 -12.11 9.21 4.91
C ALA A 461 -12.79 9.10 6.28
N ARG A 462 -12.05 9.46 7.34
CA ARG A 462 -12.43 9.32 8.74
C ARG A 462 -12.05 10.60 9.49
N TRP A 463 -13.03 11.21 10.12
CA TRP A 463 -12.85 12.36 11.01
C TRP A 463 -13.22 11.98 12.44
N VAL A 464 -12.53 12.60 13.39
CA VAL A 464 -12.75 12.37 14.81
C VAL A 464 -13.22 13.65 15.49
N TRP A 465 -14.15 13.50 16.44
CA TRP A 465 -14.64 14.56 17.30
C TRP A 465 -14.29 14.23 18.75
N THR A 466 -13.36 14.99 19.33
CA THR A 466 -12.86 14.76 20.69
C THR A 466 -13.06 15.95 21.62
N ASP A 467 -13.19 17.16 21.09
CA ASP A 467 -13.21 18.40 21.87
C ASP A 467 -14.60 18.80 22.40
N GLY A 468 -15.65 18.05 22.03
CA GLY A 468 -17.04 18.35 22.39
C GLY A 468 -17.56 19.68 21.81
N ARG A 469 -16.80 20.34 20.92
CA ARG A 469 -17.20 21.64 20.37
C ARG A 469 -18.27 21.46 19.31
N MET A 470 -19.30 22.29 19.40
CA MET A 470 -20.36 22.37 18.41
C MET A 470 -20.61 23.83 18.01
N ARG A 471 -21.13 24.03 16.81
CA ARG A 471 -21.64 25.33 16.36
C ARG A 471 -22.97 25.67 17.06
N ALA A 472 -23.41 26.93 16.96
CA ALA A 472 -24.67 27.39 17.54
C ALA A 472 -25.90 26.60 17.03
N ASN A 473 -25.84 26.07 15.80
CA ASN A 473 -26.85 25.18 15.22
C ASN A 473 -26.68 23.70 15.62
N LYS A 474 -25.86 23.41 16.64
CA LYS A 474 -25.52 22.06 17.10
C LYS A 474 -24.84 21.17 16.06
N ALA A 475 -24.23 21.77 15.02
CA ALA A 475 -23.39 21.03 14.09
C ALA A 475 -22.06 20.66 14.75
N VAL A 476 -21.68 19.40 14.61
CA VAL A 476 -20.45 18.84 15.16
C VAL A 476 -19.26 19.47 14.45
N VAL A 477 -18.34 20.07 15.22
CA VAL A 477 -17.08 20.59 14.67
C VAL A 477 -16.03 19.50 14.81
N TRP A 478 -15.65 18.88 13.70
CA TRP A 478 -14.63 17.84 13.71
C TRP A 478 -13.31 18.38 14.26
N SER A 479 -12.68 17.63 15.16
CA SER A 479 -11.46 18.06 15.86
C SER A 479 -10.21 17.76 15.03
N GLY A 480 -10.23 16.65 14.28
CA GLY A 480 -9.12 16.22 13.43
C GLY A 480 -9.56 15.25 12.33
N GLU A 481 -8.75 15.21 11.27
CA GLU A 481 -8.81 14.20 10.22
C GLU A 481 -7.87 13.06 10.58
N MET A 482 -8.42 11.85 10.72
CA MET A 482 -7.63 10.65 11.06
C MET A 482 -7.06 9.99 9.81
N ALA A 483 -7.85 9.95 8.73
CA ALA A 483 -7.45 9.44 7.44
C ALA A 483 -8.34 10.08 6.36
N ASN A 484 -7.77 10.38 5.21
CA ASN A 484 -8.51 10.78 4.02
C ASN A 484 -7.70 10.33 2.81
N ALA A 485 -8.07 9.18 2.25
CA ALA A 485 -7.31 8.60 1.15
C ALA A 485 -7.43 9.43 -0.15
N CYS A 486 -8.48 10.26 -0.26
CA CYS A 486 -8.76 11.09 -1.43
C CYS A 486 -9.12 12.53 -0.99
N PRO A 487 -8.15 13.34 -0.54
CA PRO A 487 -8.41 14.70 -0.04
C PRO A 487 -8.97 15.64 -1.11
N ASP A 488 -8.72 15.34 -2.39
CA ASP A 488 -9.30 16.08 -3.52
C ASP A 488 -10.80 15.82 -3.68
N LEU A 489 -11.29 14.65 -3.26
CA LEU A 489 -12.70 14.26 -3.35
C LEU A 489 -13.52 14.73 -2.15
N LEU A 490 -12.91 14.64 -0.95
CA LEU A 490 -13.55 14.94 0.32
C LEU A 490 -12.76 16.05 1.03
N VAL A 491 -13.13 17.29 0.73
CA VAL A 491 -12.42 18.47 1.21
C VAL A 491 -13.00 18.88 2.56
N TRP A 492 -12.14 18.85 3.59
CA TRP A 492 -12.43 19.35 4.92
C TRP A 492 -11.30 20.29 5.38
N ALA A 493 -11.65 21.26 6.24
CA ALA A 493 -10.68 22.16 6.85
C ALA A 493 -10.85 22.14 8.38
N GLN A 494 -9.74 22.24 9.09
CA GLN A 494 -9.72 22.17 10.55
C GLN A 494 -10.69 23.17 11.20
N GLY A 495 -11.49 22.71 12.16
CA GLY A 495 -12.49 23.53 12.85
C GLY A 495 -13.77 23.82 12.03
N LYS A 496 -13.96 23.17 10.87
CA LYS A 496 -15.22 23.18 10.12
C LYS A 496 -16.10 21.98 10.50
N SER A 497 -17.41 22.20 10.48
CA SER A 497 -18.43 21.18 10.72
C SER A 497 -18.91 20.47 9.45
N THR A 498 -18.50 20.95 8.28
CA THR A 498 -18.95 20.47 6.98
C THR A 498 -17.79 19.87 6.20
N ILE A 499 -18.04 18.74 5.56
CA ILE A 499 -17.15 18.11 4.57
C ILE A 499 -17.76 18.39 3.19
N THR A 500 -16.96 18.88 2.25
CA THR A 500 -17.41 19.20 0.89
C THR A 500 -17.01 18.09 -0.05
N VAL A 501 -17.98 17.55 -0.77
CA VAL A 501 -17.76 16.53 -1.80
C VAL A 501 -17.51 17.24 -3.12
N THR A 502 -16.37 17.01 -3.78
CA THR A 502 -16.04 17.69 -5.04
C THR A 502 -16.54 16.93 -6.27
N GLN A 503 -16.65 15.60 -6.19
CA GLN A 503 -17.13 14.73 -7.27
C GLN A 503 -18.46 14.09 -6.88
N GLY A 504 -19.46 14.09 -7.77
CA GLY A 504 -20.74 13.44 -7.50
C GLY A 504 -20.65 11.92 -7.54
N GLY A 505 -21.49 11.23 -6.79
CA GLY A 505 -21.49 9.76 -6.71
C GLY A 505 -22.38 9.20 -5.60
N LEU A 506 -22.30 7.88 -5.41
CA LEU A 506 -22.88 7.18 -4.26
C LEU A 506 -21.82 7.08 -3.17
N TYR A 507 -22.15 7.54 -1.97
CA TYR A 507 -21.26 7.55 -0.82
C TYR A 507 -21.90 6.79 0.33
N GLU A 508 -21.15 5.88 0.95
CA GLU A 508 -21.53 5.34 2.26
C GLU A 508 -21.08 6.31 3.34
N VAL A 509 -22.03 6.76 4.17
CA VAL A 509 -21.76 7.65 5.29
C VAL A 509 -22.06 6.90 6.58
N SER A 510 -21.01 6.68 7.38
CA SER A 510 -21.09 6.03 8.68
C SER A 510 -20.62 6.99 9.78
N PHE A 511 -21.39 7.10 10.85
CA PHE A 511 -20.97 7.89 12.02
C PHE A 511 -21.49 7.26 13.31
N GLY A 512 -20.70 7.44 14.38
CA GLY A 512 -21.01 6.94 15.71
C GLY A 512 -20.56 7.91 16.79
N PHE A 513 -21.44 8.17 17.74
CA PHE A 513 -21.20 9.09 18.86
C PHE A 513 -21.42 8.38 20.17
N PHE A 514 -20.49 8.60 21.11
CA PHE A 514 -20.45 7.92 22.40
C PHE A 514 -20.44 8.94 23.54
N GLY A 515 -21.25 8.71 24.57
CA GLY A 515 -21.24 9.54 25.76
C GLY A 515 -22.17 9.03 26.86
N GLY A 516 -22.40 9.83 27.92
CA GLY A 516 -23.20 9.40 29.08
C GLY A 516 -24.70 9.23 28.79
N THR A 517 -25.20 9.83 27.70
CA THR A 517 -26.57 9.67 27.21
C THR A 517 -26.55 9.40 25.71
N LYS A 518 -27.46 8.55 25.22
CA LYS A 518 -27.53 8.22 23.79
C LYS A 518 -27.99 9.47 23.02
N PRO A 519 -27.17 10.03 22.12
CA PRO A 519 -27.56 11.20 21.34
C PRO A 519 -28.58 10.82 20.26
N THR A 520 -29.38 11.81 19.87
CA THR A 520 -30.12 11.83 18.60
C THR A 520 -29.29 12.61 17.60
N LEU A 521 -28.98 11.97 16.48
CA LEU A 521 -28.06 12.50 15.48
C LEU A 521 -28.80 12.67 14.16
N GLN A 522 -28.44 13.71 13.41
CA GLN A 522 -28.97 13.95 12.07
C GLN A 522 -27.83 14.21 11.09
N LEU A 523 -27.84 13.49 9.97
CA LEU A 523 -27.00 13.78 8.83
C LEU A 523 -27.70 14.84 7.97
N HIS A 524 -27.03 15.95 7.71
CA HIS A 524 -27.50 16.99 6.82
C HIS A 524 -26.65 17.02 5.55
N VAL A 525 -27.32 17.14 4.40
CA VAL A 525 -26.71 17.39 3.10
C VAL A 525 -27.22 18.73 2.62
N ASP A 526 -26.30 19.67 2.37
CA ASP A 526 -26.63 21.03 1.92
C ASP A 526 -27.59 21.79 2.85
N GLY A 527 -27.58 21.44 4.14
CA GLY A 527 -28.41 22.02 5.18
C GLY A 527 -29.73 21.28 5.43
N GLU A 528 -30.12 20.35 4.57
CA GLU A 528 -31.35 19.57 4.71
C GLU A 528 -31.11 18.23 5.43
N PRO A 529 -31.96 17.85 6.41
CA PRO A 529 -31.80 16.59 7.13
C PRO A 529 -32.13 15.40 6.22
N MET A 530 -31.15 14.53 5.98
CA MET A 530 -31.29 13.35 5.14
C MET A 530 -31.52 12.07 5.96
N LEU A 531 -30.81 11.92 7.07
CA LEU A 531 -30.88 10.72 7.91
C LEU A 531 -30.94 11.12 9.38
N SER A 532 -31.80 10.46 10.15
CA SER A 532 -31.93 10.69 11.59
C SER A 532 -31.72 9.40 12.35
N ALA A 533 -30.66 9.35 13.15
CA ALA A 533 -30.39 8.27 14.08
C ALA A 533 -31.04 8.62 15.42
N VAL A 534 -32.27 8.14 15.61
CA VAL A 534 -33.04 8.33 16.84
C VAL A 534 -32.87 7.09 17.73
N PRO A 535 -32.62 7.25 19.04
CA PRO A 535 -32.57 6.11 19.95
C PRO A 535 -33.92 5.37 19.98
N SER A 536 -34.05 4.26 19.26
CA SER A 536 -35.26 3.44 19.33
C SER A 536 -35.41 2.87 20.75
N ALA A 537 -36.49 3.25 21.43
CA ALA A 537 -36.83 2.76 22.77
C ALA A 537 -37.00 1.22 22.80
N ASP A 538 -37.36 0.61 21.68
CA ASP A 538 -37.75 -0.81 21.57
C ASP A 538 -36.59 -1.82 21.47
N ARG A 539 -35.35 -1.38 21.22
CA ARG A 539 -34.17 -2.27 21.20
C ARG A 539 -33.26 -2.11 22.41
N VAL A 540 -33.73 -1.43 23.44
CA VAL A 540 -33.04 -1.45 24.73
C VAL A 540 -33.39 -2.77 25.40
N VAL A 541 -32.57 -3.80 25.15
CA VAL A 541 -32.37 -4.83 26.17
C VAL A 541 -31.94 -4.05 27.41
N LYS A 542 -32.87 -3.87 28.34
CA LYS A 542 -32.65 -3.18 29.61
C LYS A 542 -31.70 -4.05 30.40
N HIS A 543 -30.41 -4.00 30.07
CA HIS A 543 -29.40 -4.33 31.05
C HIS A 543 -29.53 -3.22 32.10
N PRO A 544 -30.07 -3.53 33.30
CA PRO A 544 -30.17 -2.52 34.34
C PRO A 544 -28.75 -1.96 34.54
N PRO A 545 -28.59 -0.63 34.59
CA PRO A 545 -27.28 -0.04 34.78
C PRO A 545 -26.73 -0.59 36.10
N ARG A 546 -25.71 -1.44 36.02
CA ARG A 546 -24.93 -1.84 37.19
C ARG A 546 -24.39 -0.53 37.76
N ARG A 547 -24.88 -0.19 38.96
CA ARG A 547 -24.63 1.06 39.67
C ARG A 547 -23.12 1.36 39.75
N SER A 548 -22.80 2.65 39.71
CA SER A 548 -21.55 3.34 40.07
C SER A 548 -20.31 3.29 39.15
N GLY A 549 -20.32 2.63 37.99
CA GLY A 549 -19.28 2.81 36.97
C GLY A 549 -19.82 3.63 35.79
N GLY A 550 -19.23 4.78 35.46
CA GLY A 550 -19.68 5.67 34.38
C GLY A 550 -19.80 4.97 33.01
N GLY A 551 -20.94 4.34 32.74
CA GLY A 551 -21.18 3.61 31.50
C GLY A 551 -21.31 4.56 30.32
N VAL A 552 -20.44 4.39 29.32
CA VAL A 552 -20.53 5.08 28.04
C VAL A 552 -21.57 4.35 27.18
N CYS A 553 -22.52 5.08 26.62
CA CYS A 553 -23.47 4.56 25.65
C CYS A 553 -23.24 5.24 24.29
N GLY A 554 -23.29 4.43 23.22
CA GLY A 554 -23.10 4.88 21.86
C GLY A 554 -24.38 4.81 21.04
N HIS A 555 -24.48 5.68 20.04
CA HIS A 555 -25.40 5.52 18.92
C HIS A 555 -24.67 5.81 17.62
N GLY A 556 -24.88 4.95 16.62
CA GLY A 556 -24.29 5.11 15.30
C GLY A 556 -25.21 4.55 14.23
N THR A 557 -24.92 4.93 13.00
CA THR A 557 -25.70 4.59 11.81
C THR A 557 -24.79 4.59 10.60
N SER A 558 -25.13 3.79 9.58
CA SER A 558 -24.50 3.78 8.27
C SER A 558 -25.59 3.73 7.22
N ASP A 559 -25.46 4.53 6.17
CA ASP A 559 -26.37 4.50 5.02
C ASP A 559 -25.66 4.99 3.75
N VAL A 560 -26.24 4.69 2.59
CA VAL A 560 -25.72 5.10 1.28
C VAL A 560 -26.50 6.31 0.77
N VAL A 561 -25.79 7.39 0.45
CA VAL A 561 -26.37 8.66 0.00
C VAL A 561 -25.81 9.04 -1.36
N ALA A 562 -26.67 9.46 -2.28
CA ALA A 562 -26.25 10.05 -3.56
C ALA A 562 -25.93 11.54 -3.34
N LEU A 563 -24.70 11.96 -3.65
CA LEU A 563 -24.21 13.33 -3.46
C LEU A 563 -23.83 13.95 -4.80
N GLN A 564 -24.05 15.25 -4.95
CA GLN A 564 -23.65 16.01 -6.14
C GLN A 564 -22.28 16.68 -5.93
N PRO A 565 -21.58 17.08 -7.01
CA PRO A 565 -20.42 17.94 -6.91
C PRO A 565 -20.76 19.23 -6.13
N GLY A 566 -20.00 19.53 -5.09
CA GLY A 566 -20.17 20.67 -4.21
C GLY A 566 -21.06 20.42 -2.99
N SER A 567 -21.69 19.25 -2.85
CA SER A 567 -22.54 18.94 -1.70
C SER A 567 -21.78 19.02 -0.38
N LYS A 568 -22.41 19.62 0.63
CA LYS A 568 -21.85 19.80 1.98
C LYS A 568 -22.51 18.86 2.96
N VAL A 569 -21.74 17.91 3.49
CA VAL A 569 -22.19 16.94 4.46
C VAL A 569 -21.84 17.42 5.87
N SER A 570 -22.79 17.39 6.79
CA SER A 570 -22.55 17.71 8.21
C SER A 570 -23.41 16.85 9.13
N VAL A 571 -22.95 16.64 10.37
CA VAL A 571 -23.71 15.92 11.39
C VAL A 571 -24.14 16.89 12.49
N LEU A 572 -25.42 16.87 12.82
CA LEU A 572 -26.02 17.66 13.89
C LEU A 572 -26.43 16.76 15.05
N VAL A 573 -26.24 17.24 16.27
CA VAL A 573 -26.75 16.59 17.49
C VAL A 573 -28.04 17.31 17.92
N THR A 574 -29.20 16.71 17.69
CA THR A 574 -30.49 17.39 17.96
C THR A 574 -30.92 17.26 19.41
N GLN A 575 -30.70 16.09 20.01
CA GLN A 575 -30.96 15.76 21.41
C GLN A 575 -29.81 14.94 21.99
N GLY A 576 -29.54 15.09 23.28
CA GLY A 576 -28.35 14.51 23.88
C GLY A 576 -27.10 15.34 23.56
N LEU A 577 -25.95 14.68 23.53
CA LEU A 577 -24.62 15.21 23.88
C LEU A 577 -24.35 16.68 23.50
N PRO A 578 -23.85 17.49 24.45
CA PRO A 578 -22.83 17.11 25.44
C PRO A 578 -23.31 17.23 26.90
N LYS A 579 -22.60 16.57 27.81
CA LYS A 579 -22.19 17.25 29.04
C LYS A 579 -20.67 17.33 28.99
N ASN A 580 -20.18 18.55 28.75
CA ASN A 580 -18.85 18.96 29.18
C ASN A 580 -18.86 19.14 30.69
#